data_AF-A0A2X2E2Z7-F1
#
_entry.id   AF-A0A2X2E2Z7-F1
#
_cell.length_a   1.000
_cell.length_b   1.000
_cell.length_c   1.000
_cell.angle_alpha   90.00
_cell.angle_beta   90.00
_cell.angle_gamma   90.00
#
_symmetry.space_group_name_H-M   'P 1'
#
loop_
_entity.id
_entity.type
_entity.pdbx_description
1 polymer ?
#
loop_
_entity_poly.entity_id
_entity_poly.type
_entity_poly.pdbx_seq_one_letter_code
_entity_poly.pdbx_strand_id
1 'polypeptide(L)'
;MAKLLGSKESNEETESPWQFMIKFGIPYGDKEEKELEHMWFIPQSREGDRIYAKLLNVPFYVQEMEEGGIYPIDIAFITDWVISYEGYSYTPNTIYQLFSHQQTH
;
A
#
# COMPACT_ATOMS: atom_id res chain seq x y z
N MET A 1 -26.52 -5.58 -40.66
CA MET A 1 -26.26 -4.36 -39.85
C MET A 1 -26.42 -4.78 -38.38
N ALA A 2 -25.33 -5.21 -37.71
CA ALA A 2 -24.50 -4.42 -36.78
C ALA A 2 -25.33 -3.83 -35.62
N LYS A 3 -25.02 -3.97 -34.31
CA LYS A 3 -23.83 -4.30 -33.53
C LYS A 3 -24.34 -4.67 -32.10
N LEU A 4 -23.84 -5.73 -31.48
CA LEU A 4 -22.91 -5.70 -30.34
C LEU A 4 -23.40 -4.92 -29.09
N LEU A 5 -23.94 -5.66 -28.12
CA LEU A 5 -23.96 -5.34 -26.69
C LEU A 5 -23.48 -6.63 -26.01
N GLY A 6 -22.18 -6.92 -26.01
CA GLY A 6 -21.31 -6.36 -24.99
C GLY A 6 -21.75 -6.92 -23.64
N SER A 7 -21.50 -8.21 -23.41
CA SER A 7 -21.68 -8.84 -22.11
C SER A 7 -20.96 -7.99 -21.08
N LYS A 8 -21.73 -7.46 -20.13
CA LYS A 8 -21.23 -6.79 -18.95
C LYS A 8 -20.44 -7.85 -18.20
N GLU A 9 -19.14 -7.90 -18.42
CA GLU A 9 -18.22 -8.65 -17.58
C GLU A 9 -18.38 -8.05 -16.18
N SER A 10 -19.11 -8.77 -15.34
CA SER A 10 -19.10 -8.55 -13.91
C SER A 10 -17.66 -8.77 -13.47
N ASN A 11 -16.94 -7.69 -13.17
CA ASN A 11 -15.75 -7.73 -12.33
C ASN A 11 -16.19 -8.22 -10.95
N GLU A 12 -16.41 -9.52 -10.82
CA GLU A 12 -16.20 -10.21 -9.56
C GLU A 12 -14.69 -10.18 -9.37
N GLU A 13 -14.19 -9.08 -8.77
CA GLU A 13 -12.85 -9.06 -8.20
C GLU A 13 -12.83 -10.19 -7.16
N THR A 14 -12.34 -11.36 -7.55
CA THR A 14 -11.94 -12.37 -6.58
C THR A 14 -10.94 -11.68 -5.66
N GLU A 15 -11.32 -11.44 -4.40
CA GLU A 15 -10.42 -10.86 -3.41
C GLU A 15 -9.11 -11.65 -3.45
N SER A 16 -8.04 -10.99 -3.87
CA SER A 16 -6.74 -11.63 -3.92
C SER A 16 -6.39 -12.05 -2.49
N PRO A 17 -5.92 -13.29 -2.27
CA PRO A 17 -5.45 -13.71 -0.95
C PRO A 17 -4.24 -12.89 -0.47
N TRP A 18 -3.63 -12.11 -1.37
CA TRP A 18 -2.56 -11.18 -1.08
C TRP A 18 -3.09 -9.87 -0.51
N GLN A 19 -2.50 -9.46 0.61
CA GLN A 19 -2.72 -8.15 1.21
C GLN A 19 -1.38 -7.42 1.34
N PHE A 20 -1.37 -6.14 0.98
CA PHE A 20 -0.18 -5.31 1.01
C PHE A 20 -0.43 -4.10 1.89
N MET A 21 0.52 -3.80 2.77
CA MET A 21 0.50 -2.61 3.61
C MET A 21 1.87 -1.95 3.59
N ILE A 22 1.90 -0.63 3.49
CA ILE A 22 3.12 0.17 3.48
C ILE A 22 3.04 1.19 4.59
N LYS A 23 4.14 1.36 5.34
CA LYS A 23 4.29 2.42 6.33
C LYS A 23 5.11 3.55 5.75
N PHE A 24 4.53 4.74 5.68
CA PHE A 24 5.24 5.94 5.27
C PHE A 24 5.53 6.84 6.47
N GLY A 25 6.73 7.41 6.53
CA GLY A 25 7.08 8.48 7.45
C GLY A 25 6.81 9.83 6.79
N ILE A 26 5.68 10.47 7.13
CA ILE A 26 5.27 11.73 6.53
C ILE A 26 5.80 12.89 7.38
N PRO A 27 6.56 13.84 6.79
CA PRO A 27 7.08 14.97 7.54
C PRO A 27 5.97 15.91 7.99
N TYR A 28 6.03 16.38 9.23
CA TYR A 28 5.16 17.43 9.77
C TYR A 28 5.97 18.48 10.53
N GLY A 29 5.35 19.65 10.72
CA GLY A 29 5.95 20.79 11.42
C GLY A 29 6.95 21.62 10.60
N ASP A 30 7.24 22.81 11.09
CA ASP A 30 8.03 23.84 10.39
C ASP A 30 9.50 23.94 10.85
N LYS A 31 9.96 23.03 11.73
CA LYS A 31 11.31 23.09 12.31
C LYS A 31 12.38 22.50 11.38
N GLU A 32 13.63 22.92 11.60
CA GLU A 32 14.82 22.51 10.83
C GLU A 32 15.03 20.98 10.83
N GLU A 33 14.62 20.29 11.89
CA GLU A 33 14.47 18.83 11.91
C GLU A 33 13.00 18.47 11.67
N LYS A 34 12.71 17.89 10.50
CA LYS A 34 11.36 17.43 10.16
C LYS A 34 11.05 16.18 11.00
N GLU A 35 10.10 16.31 11.92
CA GLU A 35 9.52 15.15 12.61
C GLU A 35 8.72 14.31 11.61
N LEU A 36 8.74 12.99 11.76
CA LEU A 36 8.04 12.06 10.86
C LEU A 36 6.88 11.37 11.58
N GLU A 37 5.66 11.59 11.10
CA GLU A 37 4.51 10.82 11.52
C GLU A 37 4.44 9.54 10.68
N HIS A 38 4.53 8.39 11.35
CA HIS A 38 4.56 7.10 10.67
C HIS A 38 3.15 6.49 10.58
N MET A 39 2.61 6.43 9.37
CA MET A 39 1.23 5.99 9.11
C MET A 39 1.18 4.79 8.17
N TRP A 40 0.15 3.95 8.31
CA TRP A 40 -0.06 2.76 7.48
C TRP A 40 -1.03 3.03 6.34
N PHE A 41 -0.72 2.47 5.17
CA PHE A 41 -1.49 2.64 3.95
C PHE A 41 -1.63 1.33 3.18
N ILE A 42 -2.71 1.19 2.41
CA ILE A 42 -2.88 0.14 1.39
C ILE A 42 -2.49 0.70 0.02
N PRO A 43 -1.44 0.19 -0.64
CA PRO A 43 -1.09 0.64 -1.99
C PRO A 43 -2.18 0.27 -2.99
N GLN A 44 -2.53 1.20 -3.88
CA GLN A 44 -3.54 1.03 -4.93
C GLN A 44 -2.89 0.96 -6.31
N SER A 45 -1.93 1.84 -6.58
CA SER A 45 -1.20 1.89 -7.85
C SER A 45 0.17 2.57 -7.67
N ARG A 46 1.00 2.51 -8.71
CA ARG A 46 2.31 3.17 -8.74
C ARG A 46 2.52 3.86 -10.08
N GLU A 47 3.01 5.10 -10.05
CA GLU A 47 3.45 5.86 -11.22
C GLU A 47 4.86 6.40 -10.95
N GLY A 48 5.86 5.84 -11.64
CA GLY A 48 7.27 6.18 -11.39
C GLY A 48 7.65 5.93 -9.93
N ASP A 49 8.06 6.97 -9.23
CA ASP A 49 8.48 6.91 -7.82
C ASP A 49 7.37 7.31 -6.84
N ARG A 50 6.12 7.40 -7.31
CA ARG A 50 4.96 7.69 -6.47
C ARG A 50 4.05 6.48 -6.35
N ILE A 51 3.67 6.17 -5.12
CA ILE A 51 2.64 5.18 -4.79
C ILE A 51 1.37 5.93 -4.44
N TYR A 52 0.27 5.61 -5.12
CA TYR A 52 -1.06 6.05 -4.69
C TYR A 52 -1.54 5.07 -3.64
N ALA A 53 -1.64 5.51 -2.40
CA ALA A 53 -1.93 4.64 -1.27
C ALA A 53 -3.10 5.19 -0.44
N LYS A 54 -3.98 4.28 -0.01
CA LYS A 54 -5.13 4.60 0.84
C LYS A 54 -4.70 4.59 2.31
N LEU A 55 -4.87 5.71 3.01
CA LEU A 55 -4.54 5.84 4.42
C LEU A 55 -5.48 5.01 5.30
N LEU A 56 -4.93 4.26 6.26
CA LEU A 56 -5.69 3.39 7.17
C LEU A 56 -5.96 4.00 8.55
N ASN A 57 -5.15 4.96 8.98
CA ASN A 57 -5.21 5.51 10.33
C ASN A 57 -5.62 6.98 10.28
N VAL A 58 -6.26 7.48 11.34
CA VAL A 58 -6.45 8.93 11.54
C VAL A 58 -5.09 9.56 11.89
N PRO A 59 -4.60 10.57 11.12
CA PRO A 59 -3.39 11.30 11.47
C PRO A 59 -3.55 12.13 12.74
N PHE A 60 -2.46 12.32 13.48
CA PHE A 60 -2.38 13.17 14.66
C PHE A 60 -1.82 14.56 14.33
N TYR A 61 -0.79 14.64 13.48
CA TYR A 61 -0.06 15.88 13.20
C TYR A 61 -0.13 16.33 11.74
N VAL A 62 -0.23 15.39 10.80
CA VAL A 62 -0.42 15.70 9.37
C VAL A 62 -1.89 16.06 9.11
N GLN A 63 -2.22 17.35 9.22
CA GLN A 63 -3.60 17.85 9.14
C GLN A 63 -4.18 17.80 7.72
N GLU A 64 -3.34 17.67 6.70
CA GLU A 64 -3.74 17.62 5.29
C GLU A 64 -4.21 16.23 4.85
N MET A 65 -4.10 15.22 5.72
CA MET A 65 -4.50 13.84 5.45
C MET A 65 -5.66 13.39 6.34
N GLU A 66 -6.50 12.50 5.82
CA GLU A 66 -7.64 11.90 6.53
C GLU A 66 -7.71 10.39 6.27
N GLU A 67 -8.21 9.65 7.28
CA GLU A 67 -8.43 8.22 7.16
C GLU A 67 -9.28 7.88 5.93
N GLY A 68 -8.84 6.90 5.15
CA GLY A 68 -9.52 6.48 3.92
C GLY A 68 -9.17 7.29 2.68
N GLY A 69 -8.49 8.44 2.82
CA GLY A 69 -7.99 9.23 1.70
C GLY A 69 -6.90 8.50 0.89
N ILE A 70 -6.81 8.79 -0.41
CA ILE A 70 -5.79 8.25 -1.31
C ILE A 70 -4.80 9.35 -1.66
N TYR A 71 -3.52 9.12 -1.35
CA TYR A 71 -2.47 10.13 -1.53
C TYR A 71 -1.35 9.59 -2.42
N PRO A 72 -0.80 10.41 -3.33
CA PRO A 72 0.45 10.10 -4.02
C PRO A 72 1.63 10.37 -3.09
N ILE A 73 2.34 9.32 -2.67
CA ILE A 73 3.47 9.41 -1.73
C ILE A 73 4.73 8.91 -2.42
N ASP A 74 5.83 9.64 -2.27
CA ASP A 74 7.13 9.24 -2.82
C ASP A 74 7.65 7.97 -2.11
N ILE A 75 8.17 7.02 -2.89
CA ILE A 75 8.74 5.77 -2.36
C ILE A 75 9.88 6.00 -1.37
N ALA A 76 10.56 7.15 -1.42
CA ALA A 76 11.62 7.51 -0.48
C ALA A 76 11.11 7.66 0.96
N PHE A 77 9.80 7.84 1.17
CA PHE A 77 9.19 7.92 2.51
C PHE A 77 8.81 6.55 3.09
N ILE A 78 9.05 5.45 2.38
CA ILE A 78 8.78 4.10 2.91
C ILE A 78 9.72 3.83 4.09
N THR A 79 9.13 3.49 5.22
CA THR A 79 9.86 3.17 6.46
C THR A 79 9.67 1.72 6.88
N ASP A 80 8.56 1.10 6.47
CA ASP A 80 8.27 -0.31 6.72
C ASP A 80 7.21 -0.81 5.72
N TRP A 81 7.01 -2.12 5.64
CA TRP A 81 5.95 -2.74 4.85
C TRP A 81 5.61 -4.14 5.35
N VAL A 82 4.39 -4.60 5.06
CA VAL A 82 3.93 -5.96 5.34
C VAL A 82 3.22 -6.53 4.12
N ILE A 83 3.53 -7.77 3.78
CA ILE A 83 2.83 -8.56 2.76
C ILE A 83 2.20 -9.75 3.48
N SER A 84 0.89 -9.94 3.36
CA SER A 84 0.20 -11.10 3.91
C SER A 84 -0.36 -11.98 2.81
N TYR A 85 -0.29 -13.29 2.99
CA TYR A 85 -0.83 -14.29 2.08
C TYR A 85 -1.27 -15.53 2.88
N GLU A 86 -2.53 -15.94 2.73
CA GLU A 86 -3.09 -17.17 3.33
C GLU A 86 -2.73 -17.38 4.82
N GLY A 87 -2.78 -16.31 5.63
CA GLY A 87 -2.51 -16.34 7.07
C GLY A 87 -1.02 -16.23 7.46
N TYR A 88 -0.11 -16.14 6.48
CA TYR A 88 1.29 -15.79 6.69
C TYR A 88 1.51 -14.30 6.48
N SER A 89 2.46 -13.71 7.20
CA SER A 89 2.89 -12.32 7.03
C SER A 89 4.40 -12.23 6.87
N TYR A 90 4.80 -11.44 5.87
CA TYR A 90 6.17 -11.16 5.50
C TYR A 90 6.47 -9.69 5.74
N THR A 91 7.62 -9.45 6.35
CA THR A 91 8.17 -8.13 6.70
C THR A 91 9.52 -7.99 6.00
N PRO A 92 10.16 -6.80 6.01
CA PRO A 92 11.52 -6.66 5.47
C PRO A 92 12.51 -7.69 6.05
N ASN A 93 12.32 -8.04 7.33
CA ASN A 93 13.18 -8.99 8.03
C ASN A 93 12.87 -10.45 7.70
N THR A 94 11.66 -10.77 7.23
CA THR A 94 11.21 -12.16 6.99
C THR A 94 10.92 -12.46 5.52
N ILE A 95 11.17 -11.51 4.61
CA ILE A 95 10.88 -11.66 3.18
C ILE A 95 11.58 -12.84 2.51
N TYR A 96 12.74 -13.24 3.01
CA TYR A 96 13.45 -14.41 2.49
C TYR A 96 12.62 -15.70 2.63
N GLN A 97 11.72 -15.75 3.62
CA GLN A 97 10.83 -16.91 3.83
C GLN A 97 9.82 -17.04 2.69
N LEU A 98 9.36 -15.93 2.11
CA LEU A 98 8.42 -15.98 0.98
C LEU A 98 9.02 -16.74 -0.21
N PHE A 99 10.31 -16.54 -0.47
CA PHE A 99 11.02 -17.17 -1.59
C PHE A 99 11.55 -18.57 -1.26
N SER A 100 11.80 -18.88 0.02
CA SER A 100 12.27 -20.22 0.41
C SER A 100 11.19 -21.30 0.26
N HIS A 101 9.91 -20.95 0.43
CA HIS A 101 8.79 -21.88 0.22
C HIS A 101 8.60 -22.27 -1.25
N GLN A 102 9.26 -21.59 -2.20
CA GLN A 102 9.19 -21.92 -3.64
C GLN A 102 10.33 -22.81 -4.14
N GLN A 103 11.25 -23.25 -3.27
CA GLN A 103 12.43 -24.04 -3.67
C GLN A 103 12.33 -25.55 -3.41
N THR A 104 11.18 -26.08 -3.00
CA THR A 104 10.94 -27.53 -2.96
C THR A 104 10.26 -28.01 -4.24
N HIS A 105 11.04 -28.21 -5.30
CA HIS A 105 10.69 -29.04 -6.45
C HIS A 105 11.88 -29.92 -6.84
#